data_AF-A0A7R8WW84-F1
#
_entry.id   AF-A0A7R8WW84-F1
#
_cell.length_a   1.000
_cell.length_b   1.000
_cell.length_c   1.000
_cell.angle_alpha   90.00
_cell.angle_beta   90.00
_cell.angle_gamma   90.00
#
_symmetry.space_group_name_H-M   'P 1'
#
loop_
_entity.id
_entity.type
_entity.pdbx_description
1 polymer ?
#
loop_
_entity_poly.entity_id
_entity_poly.type
_entity_poly.pdbx_seq_one_letter_code
_entity_poly.pdbx_strand_id
1 'polypeptide(L)'
;MALARVLREHKFARAIIMPRSFKSALIPMLAGIPQRIGFRGEARFGLINDVRADDRRLEIERFATLAPDPPDEHTPLPLPHLRGDRAHALDLLHRFGIASNRPLAILSPGAEFGWSKRWPEERFAHLASALAMQGWTPVFVGSSGDLPLKQTLARELASDRNADQIHDLIGETNLDEVVDLICLAGIVVSNDSGIMHVASALQR
;
A
#
# COMPACT_ATOMS: atom_id res chain seq x y z
N MET A 1 8.06 -17.05 20.56
CA MET A 1 9.13 -16.98 21.59
C MET A 1 10.50 -16.63 21.02
N ALA A 2 10.93 -17.22 19.90
CA ALA A 2 12.22 -16.89 19.27
C ALA A 2 12.40 -15.39 18.97
N LEU A 3 11.39 -14.75 18.35
CA LEU A 3 11.43 -13.31 18.05
C LEU A 3 11.61 -12.43 19.31
N ALA A 4 10.90 -12.73 20.40
CA ALA A 4 11.02 -11.96 21.64
C ALA A 4 12.43 -12.05 22.26
N ARG A 5 13.13 -13.18 22.09
CA ARG A 5 14.51 -13.34 22.54
C ARG A 5 15.45 -12.46 21.70
N VAL A 6 15.30 -12.48 20.38
CA VAL A 6 16.06 -11.62 19.46
C VAL A 6 15.86 -10.14 19.82
N LEU A 7 14.62 -9.70 20.01
CA LEU A 7 14.34 -8.29 20.36
C LEU A 7 14.91 -7.88 21.73
N ARG A 8 15.04 -8.81 22.68
CA ARG A 8 15.64 -8.53 24.00
C ARG A 8 17.12 -8.17 23.89
N GLU A 9 17.85 -8.78 22.95
CA GLU A 9 19.27 -8.52 22.72
C GLU A 9 19.52 -7.08 22.24
N HIS A 10 18.58 -6.52 21.48
CA HIS A 10 18.63 -5.14 21.00
C HIS A 10 18.36 -4.08 22.09
N LYS A 11 17.84 -4.46 23.26
CA LYS A 11 17.58 -3.56 24.40
C LYS A 11 16.79 -2.30 24.02
N PHE A 12 15.74 -2.46 23.22
CA PHE A 12 14.88 -1.33 22.85
C PHE A 12 14.31 -0.64 24.10
N ALA A 13 14.41 0.69 24.15
CA ALA A 13 13.82 1.48 25.22
C ALA A 13 12.29 1.57 25.11
N ARG A 14 11.77 1.54 23.87
CA ARG A 14 10.37 1.78 23.55
C ARG A 14 9.87 0.81 22.48
N ALA A 15 8.60 0.41 22.60
CA ALA A 15 7.85 -0.27 21.56
C ALA A 15 6.57 0.51 21.26
N ILE A 16 6.34 0.83 19.99
CA ILE A 16 5.10 1.44 19.50
C ILE A 16 4.26 0.35 18.85
N ILE A 17 3.07 0.10 19.38
CA ILE A 17 2.22 -1.05 19.04
C ILE A 17 0.92 -0.53 18.42
N MET A 18 0.95 -0.39 17.10
CA MET A 18 -0.18 0.14 16.32
C MET A 18 -1.38 -0.82 16.25
N PRO A 19 -1.22 -2.14 16.00
CA PRO A 19 -2.37 -3.03 15.90
C PRO A 19 -3.10 -3.14 17.24
N ARG A 20 -4.44 -3.15 17.22
CA ARG A 20 -5.30 -3.16 18.43
C ARG A 20 -5.47 -4.55 19.09
N SER A 21 -5.03 -5.61 18.42
CA SER A 21 -5.18 -6.99 18.93
C SER A 21 -4.32 -7.26 20.17
N PHE A 22 -4.78 -8.17 21.03
CA PHE A 22 -4.04 -8.59 22.22
C PHE A 22 -2.67 -9.19 21.86
N LYS A 23 -2.66 -10.06 20.84
CA LYS A 23 -1.46 -10.78 20.40
C LYS A 23 -0.32 -9.88 19.94
N SER A 24 -0.61 -8.68 19.40
CA SER A 24 0.42 -7.76 18.92
C SER A 24 1.29 -7.22 20.05
N ALA A 25 0.75 -7.11 21.28
CA ALA A 25 1.46 -6.58 22.43
C ALA A 25 2.27 -7.64 23.20
N LEU A 26 2.08 -8.92 22.90
CA LEU A 26 2.71 -10.01 23.63
C LEU A 26 4.23 -10.08 23.38
N ILE A 27 4.67 -9.90 22.13
CA ILE A 27 6.09 -9.97 21.78
C ILE A 27 6.90 -8.85 22.45
N PRO A 28 6.51 -7.57 22.39
CA PRO A 28 7.20 -6.50 23.12
C PRO A 28 7.26 -6.70 24.63
N MET A 29 6.19 -7.22 25.25
CA MET A 29 6.18 -7.55 26.67
C MET A 29 7.18 -8.66 26.98
N LEU A 30 7.14 -9.77 26.24
CA LEU A 30 8.05 -10.90 26.43
C LEU A 30 9.51 -10.53 26.13
N ALA A 31 9.75 -9.55 25.27
CA ALA A 31 11.08 -9.01 25.02
C ALA A 31 11.62 -8.18 26.20
N GLY A 32 10.77 -7.81 27.17
CA GLY A 32 11.16 -7.01 28.33
C GLY A 32 11.32 -5.52 28.03
N ILE A 33 10.69 -5.03 26.96
CA ILE A 33 10.79 -3.61 26.56
C ILE A 33 10.07 -2.75 27.62
N PRO A 34 10.75 -1.77 28.24
CA PRO A 34 10.23 -1.10 29.43
C PRO A 34 9.03 -0.20 29.15
N GLN A 35 9.03 0.57 28.05
CA GLN A 35 7.88 1.39 27.65
C GLN A 35 7.21 0.80 26.40
N ARG A 36 5.94 0.43 26.54
CA ARG A 36 5.12 -0.20 25.49
C ARG A 36 3.91 0.69 25.28
N ILE A 37 3.97 1.47 24.20
CA ILE A 37 3.03 2.51 23.81
C ILE A 37 2.03 1.92 22.83
N GLY A 38 0.74 2.14 23.04
CA GLY A 38 -0.30 1.67 22.14
C GLY A 38 -1.69 2.10 22.57
N PHE A 39 -2.69 1.79 21.75
CA PHE A 39 -4.09 2.00 22.13
C PHE A 39 -4.53 0.98 23.20
N ARG A 40 -5.74 1.14 23.75
CA ARG A 40 -6.29 0.13 24.67
C ARG A 40 -6.61 -1.20 23.96
N GLY A 41 -7.30 -1.15 22.82
CA GLY A 41 -7.66 -2.32 22.03
C GLY A 41 -8.42 -3.39 22.86
N GLU A 42 -8.08 -4.66 22.65
CA GLU A 42 -8.69 -5.83 23.32
C GLU A 42 -8.23 -6.00 24.80
N ALA A 43 -8.51 -5.00 25.65
CA ALA A 43 -8.23 -5.03 27.10
C ALA A 43 -6.79 -5.44 27.46
N ARG A 44 -5.81 -4.83 26.79
CA ARG A 44 -4.37 -5.16 26.86
C ARG A 44 -3.65 -4.68 28.12
N PHE A 45 -4.34 -4.73 29.26
CA PHE A 45 -3.82 -4.30 30.56
C PHE A 45 -2.53 -5.05 30.91
N GLY A 46 -1.49 -4.31 31.30
CA GLY A 46 -0.16 -4.85 31.61
C GLY A 46 0.71 -5.12 30.37
N LEU A 47 0.12 -5.56 29.25
CA LEU A 47 0.85 -5.72 27.98
C LEU A 47 1.26 -4.38 27.38
N ILE A 48 0.38 -3.38 27.48
CA ILE A 48 0.64 -1.97 27.18
C ILE A 48 0.67 -1.25 28.52
N ASN A 49 1.71 -0.46 28.77
CA ASN A 49 1.86 0.33 30.00
C ASN A 49 1.88 1.84 29.76
N ASP A 50 1.88 2.27 28.50
CA ASP A 50 1.61 3.65 28.08
C ASP A 50 0.43 3.61 27.09
N VAL A 51 -0.79 3.78 27.62
CA VAL A 51 -2.02 3.69 26.84
C VAL A 51 -2.38 5.07 26.29
N ARG A 52 -2.51 5.17 24.97
CA ARG A 52 -2.86 6.43 24.28
C ARG A 52 -4.34 6.48 23.90
N ALA A 53 -4.84 7.71 23.79
CA ALA A 53 -6.20 7.99 23.36
C ALA A 53 -6.40 7.56 21.89
N ASP A 54 -7.59 7.03 21.63
CA ASP A 54 -8.04 6.53 20.32
C ASP A 54 -9.32 7.27 19.92
N ASP A 55 -9.26 8.60 19.98
CA ASP A 55 -10.40 9.52 19.87
C ASP A 55 -10.32 10.43 18.63
N ARG A 56 -9.20 10.43 17.92
CA ARG A 56 -9.04 11.16 16.65
C ARG A 56 -9.88 10.50 15.55
N ARG A 57 -10.38 11.29 14.60
CA ARG A 57 -11.22 10.80 13.49
C ARG A 57 -10.39 10.19 12.37
N LEU A 58 -9.27 10.80 12.00
CA LEU A 58 -8.41 10.32 10.92
C LEU A 58 -7.40 9.29 11.46
N GLU A 59 -7.10 8.25 10.69
CA GLU A 59 -6.15 7.21 11.12
C GLU A 59 -4.74 7.77 11.30
N ILE A 60 -4.32 8.72 10.46
CA ILE A 60 -3.02 9.39 10.57
C ILE A 60 -2.89 10.17 11.88
N GLU A 61 -3.97 10.85 12.31
CA GLU A 61 -4.01 11.57 13.58
C GLU A 61 -3.99 10.60 14.76
N ARG A 62 -4.72 9.49 14.67
CA ARG A 62 -4.67 8.42 15.68
C ARG A 62 -3.24 7.89 15.83
N PHE A 63 -2.55 7.55 14.75
CA PHE A 63 -1.18 7.04 14.84
C PHE A 63 -0.19 8.08 15.36
N ALA A 64 -0.41 9.37 15.09
CA ALA A 64 0.43 10.42 15.65
C ALA A 64 0.39 10.48 17.19
N THR A 65 -0.73 10.10 17.83
CA THR A 65 -0.83 10.08 19.31
C THR A 65 0.10 9.04 19.97
N LEU A 66 0.57 8.06 19.19
CA LEU A 66 1.51 7.03 19.63
C LEU A 66 2.98 7.49 19.63
N ALA A 67 3.27 8.68 19.09
CA ALA A 67 4.60 9.26 19.20
C ALA A 67 4.95 9.49 20.69
N PRO A 68 6.24 9.37 21.06
CA PRO A 68 6.65 9.64 22.44
C PRO A 68 6.20 11.01 22.93
N ASP A 69 6.38 12.01 22.08
CA ASP A 69 5.90 13.38 22.24
C ASP A 69 4.81 13.61 21.19
N PRO A 70 3.54 13.29 21.52
CA PRO A 70 2.45 13.37 20.57
C PRO A 70 2.18 14.84 20.23
N PRO A 71 1.91 15.16 18.96
CA PRO A 71 1.53 16.50 18.58
C PRO A 71 0.17 16.86 19.18
N ASP A 72 -0.03 18.16 19.48
CA ASP A 72 -1.33 18.68 19.85
C ASP A 72 -2.34 18.48 18.71
N GLU A 73 -3.63 18.37 19.04
CA GLU A 73 -4.73 18.09 18.09
C GLU A 73 -4.71 18.99 16.84
N HIS A 74 -4.34 20.25 17.00
CA HIS A 74 -4.37 21.25 15.95
C HIS A 74 -3.05 21.37 15.19
N THR A 75 -2.04 20.59 15.56
CA THR A 75 -0.75 20.61 14.88
C THR A 75 -0.87 19.90 13.54
N PRO A 76 -0.58 20.58 12.41
CA PRO A 76 -0.59 19.92 11.11
C PRO A 76 0.41 18.77 11.07
N LEU A 77 -0.05 17.59 10.67
CA LEU A 77 0.81 16.41 10.53
C LEU A 77 1.48 16.41 9.16
N PRO A 78 2.76 15.98 9.07
CA PRO A 78 3.36 15.73 7.77
C PRO A 78 2.61 14.60 7.08
N LEU A 79 2.33 14.80 5.78
CA LEU A 79 1.76 13.73 4.96
C LEU A 79 2.80 12.61 4.78
N PRO A 80 2.38 11.34 4.72
CA PRO A 80 3.26 10.25 4.35
C PRO A 80 3.93 10.55 3.01
N HIS A 81 5.23 10.33 2.94
CA HIS A 81 6.00 10.59 1.74
C HIS A 81 6.87 9.37 1.42
N LEU A 82 6.76 8.90 0.19
CA LEU A 82 7.59 7.86 -0.37
C LEU A 82 8.44 8.45 -1.51
N ARG A 83 9.57 7.79 -1.77
CA ARG A 83 10.42 8.06 -2.93
C ARG A 83 10.62 6.74 -3.64
N GLY A 84 10.13 6.64 -4.87
CA GLY A 84 10.47 5.54 -5.76
C GLY A 84 11.82 5.76 -6.42
N ASP A 85 12.50 4.67 -6.75
CA ASP A 85 13.73 4.67 -7.53
C ASP A 85 13.40 4.73 -9.02
N ARG A 86 13.67 5.89 -9.64
CA ARG A 86 13.41 6.11 -11.06
C ARG A 86 14.26 5.23 -11.96
N ALA A 87 15.51 4.93 -11.58
CA ALA A 87 16.39 4.10 -12.39
C ALA A 87 15.90 2.65 -12.38
N HIS A 88 15.58 2.13 -11.20
CA HIS A 88 14.98 0.80 -11.08
C HIS A 88 13.64 0.72 -11.81
N ALA A 89 12.79 1.75 -11.72
CA ALA A 89 11.54 1.79 -12.47
C ALA A 89 11.72 1.68 -14.00
N LEU A 90 12.75 2.33 -14.56
CA LEU A 90 13.07 2.21 -15.99
C LEU A 90 13.57 0.81 -16.36
N ASP A 91 14.37 0.19 -15.48
CA ASP A 91 14.82 -1.19 -15.64
C ASP A 91 13.62 -2.16 -15.58
N LEU A 92 12.64 -1.90 -14.71
CA LEU A 92 11.39 -2.66 -14.63
C LEU A 92 10.59 -2.55 -15.93
N LEU A 93 10.43 -1.33 -16.48
CA LEU A 93 9.77 -1.14 -17.78
C LEU A 93 10.48 -1.96 -18.87
N HIS A 94 11.81 -1.91 -18.93
CA HIS A 94 12.59 -2.71 -19.88
C HIS A 94 12.40 -4.23 -19.66
N ARG A 95 12.46 -4.69 -18.40
CA ARG A 95 12.25 -6.09 -18.01
C ARG A 95 10.91 -6.64 -18.47
N PHE A 96 9.86 -5.81 -18.41
CA PHE A 96 8.51 -6.18 -18.82
C PHE A 96 8.19 -5.84 -20.29
N GLY A 97 9.17 -5.37 -21.07
CA GLY A 97 8.98 -5.02 -22.48
C GLY A 97 8.06 -3.80 -22.69
N ILE A 98 7.97 -2.92 -21.70
CA ILE A 98 7.14 -1.73 -21.72
C ILE A 98 7.95 -0.55 -22.26
N ALA A 99 7.47 0.06 -23.35
CA ALA A 99 8.14 1.21 -23.93
C ALA A 99 7.98 2.46 -23.04
N SER A 100 9.06 3.22 -22.86
CA SER A 100 9.08 4.45 -22.04
C SER A 100 8.80 5.74 -22.86
N ASN A 101 8.27 5.59 -24.07
CA ASN A 101 8.01 6.69 -25.00
C ASN A 101 6.62 7.33 -24.83
N ARG A 102 5.78 6.78 -23.96
CA ARG A 102 4.42 7.22 -23.65
C ARG A 102 4.25 7.40 -22.14
N PRO A 103 3.37 8.31 -21.69
CA PRO A 103 3.10 8.47 -20.28
C PRO A 103 2.42 7.21 -19.71
N LEU A 104 2.85 6.81 -18.53
CA LEU A 104 2.39 5.59 -17.86
C LEU A 104 1.09 5.86 -17.08
N ALA A 105 0.12 4.96 -17.20
CA ALA A 105 -1.10 4.97 -16.40
C ALA A 105 -1.18 3.68 -15.56
N ILE A 106 -1.07 3.78 -14.25
CA ILE A 106 -1.14 2.61 -13.35
C ILE A 106 -2.60 2.35 -12.99
N LEU A 107 -3.06 1.13 -13.23
CA LEU A 107 -4.43 0.70 -12.96
C LEU A 107 -4.40 -0.42 -11.90
N SER A 108 -5.09 -0.22 -10.78
CA SER A 108 -5.15 -1.18 -9.67
C SER A 108 -6.61 -1.61 -9.43
N PRO A 109 -7.11 -2.62 -10.16
CA PRO A 109 -8.50 -3.07 -10.09
C PRO A 109 -8.82 -3.90 -8.85
N GLY A 110 -7.80 -4.35 -8.11
CA GLY A 110 -7.97 -5.06 -6.85
C GLY A 110 -8.52 -4.17 -5.73
N ALA A 111 -9.05 -4.80 -4.69
CA ALA A 111 -9.38 -4.17 -3.40
C ALA A 111 -9.42 -5.23 -2.30
N GLU A 112 -8.97 -4.84 -1.10
CA GLU A 112 -9.22 -5.60 0.12
C GLU A 112 -10.70 -5.43 0.53
N PHE A 113 -11.28 -6.42 1.23
CA PHE A 113 -12.69 -6.45 1.69
C PHE A 113 -13.78 -6.76 0.64
N GLY A 114 -13.40 -7.33 -0.50
CA GLY A 114 -14.33 -8.00 -1.42
C GLY A 114 -14.97 -7.08 -2.47
N TRP A 115 -15.95 -7.66 -3.19
CA TRP A 115 -16.54 -7.11 -4.42
C TRP A 115 -17.20 -5.72 -4.27
N SER A 116 -17.71 -5.37 -3.09
CA SER A 116 -18.44 -4.12 -2.88
C SER A 116 -17.59 -2.86 -2.96
N LYS A 117 -16.26 -2.99 -2.82
CA LYS A 117 -15.30 -1.89 -2.97
C LYS A 117 -14.62 -1.86 -4.35
N ARG A 118 -14.96 -2.79 -5.23
CA ARG A 118 -14.32 -2.91 -6.55
C ARG A 118 -15.20 -2.25 -7.60
N TRP A 119 -14.61 -1.34 -8.38
CA TRP A 119 -15.20 -0.96 -9.65
C TRP A 119 -15.19 -2.17 -10.61
N PRO A 120 -16.26 -2.43 -11.40
CA PRO A 120 -16.33 -3.60 -12.27
C PRO A 120 -15.10 -3.73 -13.19
N GLU A 121 -14.60 -4.96 -13.31
CA GLU A 121 -13.35 -5.27 -14.01
C GLU A 121 -13.41 -4.89 -15.49
N GLU A 122 -14.56 -5.06 -16.13
CA GLU A 122 -14.77 -4.73 -17.54
C GLU A 122 -14.62 -3.23 -17.77
N ARG A 123 -14.95 -2.41 -16.78
CA ARG A 123 -14.78 -0.96 -16.87
C ARG A 123 -13.32 -0.55 -16.75
N PHE A 124 -12.52 -1.29 -15.98
CA PHE A 124 -11.06 -1.13 -15.97
C PHE A 124 -10.46 -1.49 -17.33
N ALA A 125 -10.92 -2.57 -17.98
CA ALA A 125 -10.51 -2.93 -19.33
C ALA A 125 -10.86 -1.81 -20.34
N HIS A 126 -12.10 -1.31 -20.31
CA HIS A 126 -12.53 -0.19 -21.17
C HIS A 126 -11.71 1.08 -20.93
N LEU A 127 -11.39 1.38 -19.67
CA LEU A 127 -10.54 2.52 -19.33
C LEU A 127 -9.12 2.35 -19.87
N ALA A 128 -8.53 1.17 -19.74
CA ALA A 128 -7.21 0.87 -20.31
C ALA A 128 -7.22 1.07 -21.83
N SER A 129 -8.22 0.52 -22.53
CA SER A 129 -8.40 0.73 -23.97
C SER A 129 -8.47 2.21 -24.34
N ALA A 130 -9.31 2.98 -23.64
CA ALA A 130 -9.46 4.41 -23.88
C ALA A 130 -8.14 5.18 -23.64
N LEU A 131 -7.41 4.87 -22.58
CA LEU A 131 -6.11 5.47 -22.30
C LEU A 131 -5.06 5.12 -23.37
N ALA A 132 -5.00 3.87 -23.80
CA ALA A 132 -4.12 3.41 -24.86
C ALA A 132 -4.38 4.15 -26.18
N MET A 133 -5.67 4.35 -26.54
CA MET A 133 -6.06 5.16 -27.69
C MET A 133 -5.63 6.63 -27.59
N GLN A 134 -5.59 7.17 -26.37
CA GLN A 134 -5.13 8.54 -26.10
C GLN A 134 -3.60 8.64 -25.98
N GLY A 135 -2.85 7.59 -26.31
CA GLY A 135 -1.40 7.59 -26.33
C GLY A 135 -0.74 7.36 -24.97
N TRP A 136 -1.47 6.87 -23.97
CA TRP A 136 -0.90 6.39 -22.71
C TRP A 136 -0.46 4.93 -22.82
N THR A 137 0.32 4.48 -21.85
CA THR A 137 0.63 3.06 -21.63
C THR A 137 -0.01 2.61 -20.33
N PRO A 138 -1.19 1.95 -20.39
CA PRO A 138 -1.86 1.40 -19.22
C PRO A 138 -1.12 0.16 -18.70
N VAL A 139 -0.94 0.10 -17.39
CA VAL A 139 -0.31 -1.04 -16.71
C VAL A 139 -1.16 -1.44 -15.52
N PHE A 140 -1.70 -2.66 -15.57
CA PHE A 140 -2.41 -3.24 -14.44
C PHE A 140 -1.41 -3.75 -13.40
N VAL A 141 -1.61 -3.37 -12.15
CA VAL A 141 -0.85 -3.85 -10.99
C VAL A 141 -1.81 -4.48 -9.97
N GLY A 142 -1.32 -5.48 -9.24
CA GLY A 142 -2.12 -6.19 -8.26
C GLY A 142 -1.35 -7.34 -7.63
N SER A 143 -1.93 -7.91 -6.58
CA SER A 143 -1.31 -9.03 -5.86
C SER A 143 -1.59 -10.36 -6.56
N SER A 144 -0.94 -11.43 -6.11
CA SER A 144 -1.29 -12.79 -6.54
C SER A 144 -2.73 -13.21 -6.15
N GLY A 145 -3.34 -12.55 -5.16
CA GLY A 145 -4.75 -12.73 -4.82
C GLY A 145 -5.71 -12.20 -5.89
N ASP A 146 -5.22 -11.39 -6.81
CA ASP A 146 -5.99 -10.74 -7.88
C ASP A 146 -5.89 -11.49 -9.23
N LEU A 147 -5.28 -12.67 -9.27
CA LEU A 147 -5.20 -13.51 -10.47
C LEU A 147 -6.55 -13.82 -11.14
N PRO A 148 -7.68 -13.98 -10.42
CA PRO A 148 -8.98 -14.09 -11.08
C PRO A 148 -9.36 -12.86 -11.91
N LEU A 149 -8.92 -11.65 -11.50
CA LEU A 149 -9.17 -10.40 -12.25
C LEU A 149 -8.39 -10.38 -13.56
N LYS A 150 -7.13 -10.85 -13.54
CA LYS A 150 -6.28 -11.01 -14.73
C LYS A 150 -6.96 -11.81 -15.84
N GLN A 151 -7.70 -12.87 -15.48
CA GLN A 151 -8.45 -13.66 -16.47
C GLN A 151 -9.61 -12.89 -17.10
N THR A 152 -10.36 -12.11 -16.31
CA THR A 152 -11.45 -11.28 -16.83
C THR A 152 -10.91 -10.17 -17.73
N LEU A 153 -9.89 -9.44 -17.30
CA LEU A 153 -9.24 -8.39 -18.08
C LEU A 153 -8.71 -8.94 -19.42
N ALA A 154 -8.05 -10.09 -19.40
CA ALA A 154 -7.55 -10.73 -20.62
C ALA A 154 -8.67 -11.08 -21.62
N ARG A 155 -9.84 -11.52 -21.12
CA ARG A 155 -11.01 -11.80 -21.99
C ARG A 155 -11.57 -10.52 -22.61
N GLU A 156 -11.76 -9.48 -21.80
CA GLU A 156 -12.30 -8.19 -22.26
C GLU A 156 -11.37 -7.51 -23.29
N LEU A 157 -10.06 -7.66 -23.11
CA LEU A 157 -9.05 -7.05 -23.98
C LEU A 157 -8.64 -7.92 -25.17
N ALA A 158 -9.11 -9.17 -25.27
CA ALA A 158 -8.65 -10.12 -26.30
C ALA A 158 -8.88 -9.65 -27.75
N SER A 159 -9.89 -8.81 -27.98
CA SER A 159 -10.22 -8.26 -29.30
C SER A 159 -9.88 -6.77 -29.43
N ASP A 160 -9.17 -6.20 -28.46
CA ASP A 160 -8.79 -4.78 -28.47
C ASP A 160 -7.65 -4.53 -29.46
N ARG A 161 -7.84 -3.55 -30.35
CA ARG A 161 -6.81 -3.17 -31.34
C ARG A 161 -5.57 -2.53 -30.72
N ASN A 162 -5.66 -2.10 -29.47
CA ASN A 162 -4.58 -1.48 -28.71
C ASN A 162 -4.05 -2.40 -27.60
N ALA A 163 -4.40 -3.69 -27.61
CA ALA A 163 -3.96 -4.65 -26.60
C ALA A 163 -2.43 -4.68 -26.41
N ASP A 164 -1.66 -4.48 -27.49
CA ASP A 164 -0.18 -4.42 -27.45
C ASP A 164 0.39 -3.25 -26.62
N GLN A 165 -0.44 -2.26 -26.26
CA GLN A 165 -0.06 -1.11 -25.45
C GLN A 165 -0.50 -1.23 -23.99
N ILE A 166 -1.22 -2.30 -23.64
CA ILE A 166 -1.79 -2.52 -22.32
C ILE A 166 -1.04 -3.69 -21.68
N HIS A 167 -0.45 -3.46 -20.52
CA HIS A 167 0.36 -4.46 -19.84
C HIS A 167 -0.30 -4.95 -18.55
N ASP A 168 -0.26 -6.25 -18.31
CA ASP A 168 -0.78 -6.86 -17.08
C ASP A 168 0.37 -7.42 -16.24
N LEU A 169 0.65 -6.73 -15.13
CA LEU A 169 1.66 -7.10 -14.14
C LEU A 169 1.04 -7.62 -12.83
N ILE A 170 -0.26 -7.98 -12.83
CA ILE A 170 -0.92 -8.53 -11.65
C ILE A 170 -0.23 -9.83 -11.25
N GLY A 171 0.28 -9.87 -10.01
CA GLY A 171 1.03 -11.01 -9.47
C GLY A 171 2.46 -11.13 -9.96
N GLU A 172 2.93 -10.23 -10.84
CA GLU A 172 4.27 -10.28 -11.46
C GLU A 172 5.27 -9.32 -10.78
N THR A 173 4.78 -8.46 -9.87
CA THR A 173 5.58 -7.46 -9.16
C THR A 173 5.46 -7.59 -7.64
N ASN A 174 6.49 -7.16 -6.92
CA ASN A 174 6.41 -6.93 -5.46
C ASN A 174 6.03 -5.46 -5.14
N LEU A 175 5.80 -5.16 -3.85
CA LEU A 175 5.36 -3.81 -3.44
C LEU A 175 6.38 -2.72 -3.76
N ASP A 176 7.67 -3.00 -3.58
CA ASP A 176 8.74 -2.01 -3.85
C ASP A 176 8.80 -1.70 -5.36
N GLU A 177 8.65 -2.70 -6.21
CA GLU A 177 8.57 -2.52 -7.66
C GLU A 177 7.33 -1.71 -8.08
N VAL A 178 6.19 -1.91 -7.41
CA VAL A 178 4.98 -1.10 -7.67
C VAL A 178 5.18 0.36 -7.24
N VAL A 179 5.84 0.60 -6.10
CA VAL A 179 6.21 1.96 -5.66
C VAL A 179 7.07 2.66 -6.72
N ASP A 180 8.06 1.94 -7.26
CA ASP A 180 8.96 2.46 -8.28
C ASP A 180 8.23 2.74 -9.61
N LEU A 181 7.36 1.82 -10.06
CA LEU A 181 6.53 2.04 -11.25
C LEU A 181 5.57 3.22 -11.09
N ILE A 182 4.92 3.37 -9.93
CA ILE A 182 4.04 4.52 -9.65
C ILE A 182 4.82 5.83 -9.67
N CYS A 183 6.10 5.83 -9.27
CA CYS A 183 6.94 7.03 -9.35
C CYS A 183 7.04 7.58 -10.78
N LEU A 184 6.97 6.71 -11.81
CA LEU A 184 6.93 7.09 -13.23
C LEU A 184 5.52 7.41 -13.76
N ALA A 185 4.47 7.05 -13.04
CA ALA A 185 3.09 7.22 -13.49
C ALA A 185 2.73 8.70 -13.65
N GLY A 186 2.02 9.02 -14.72
CA GLY A 186 1.35 10.32 -14.87
C GLY A 186 -0.06 10.31 -14.26
N ILE A 187 -0.65 9.12 -14.11
CA ILE A 187 -1.94 8.91 -13.45
C ILE A 187 -1.99 7.53 -12.79
N VAL A 188 -2.66 7.46 -11.64
CA VAL A 188 -3.01 6.21 -10.97
C VAL A 188 -4.52 6.13 -10.81
N VAL A 189 -5.11 5.02 -11.21
CA VAL A 189 -6.53 4.72 -10.99
C VAL A 189 -6.62 3.45 -10.15
N SER A 190 -7.18 3.57 -8.95
CA SER A 190 -7.29 2.49 -7.99
C SER A 190 -8.65 2.54 -7.29
N ASN A 191 -9.10 1.40 -6.78
CA ASN A 191 -10.16 1.37 -5.77
C ASN A 191 -9.64 1.88 -4.41
N ASP A 192 -10.50 1.90 -3.39
CA ASP A 192 -10.12 2.12 -1.99
C ASP A 192 -9.25 0.95 -1.47
N SER A 193 -7.95 1.00 -1.79
CA SER A 193 -6.96 -0.04 -1.56
C SER A 193 -5.61 0.54 -1.12
N GLY A 194 -4.67 -0.31 -0.69
CA GLY A 194 -3.33 0.12 -0.30
C GLY A 194 -2.59 0.90 -1.40
N ILE A 195 -2.84 0.61 -2.68
CA ILE A 195 -2.21 1.31 -3.82
C ILE A 195 -2.61 2.79 -3.87
N MET A 196 -3.84 3.14 -3.50
CA MET A 196 -4.28 4.54 -3.40
C MET A 196 -3.40 5.32 -2.40
N HIS A 197 -3.10 4.73 -1.24
CA HIS A 197 -2.24 5.36 -0.24
C HIS A 197 -0.78 5.49 -0.71
N VAL A 198 -0.27 4.47 -1.43
CA VAL A 198 1.08 4.52 -2.03
C VAL A 198 1.17 5.63 -3.07
N ALA A 199 0.20 5.74 -3.97
CA ALA A 199 0.16 6.79 -4.98
C ALA A 199 0.11 8.20 -4.35
N SER A 200 -0.75 8.38 -3.34
CA SER A 200 -0.82 9.63 -2.58
C SER A 200 0.51 9.98 -1.92
N ALA A 201 1.21 9.01 -1.33
CA ALA A 201 2.52 9.23 -0.70
C ALA A 201 3.65 9.55 -1.71
N LEU A 202 3.49 9.13 -2.97
CA LEU A 202 4.36 9.48 -4.10
C LEU A 202 3.94 10.77 -4.82
N GLN A 203 2.86 11.42 -4.37
CA GLN A 203 2.29 12.62 -4.99
C GLN A 203 1.91 12.39 -6.47
N ARG A 204 1.12 11.34 -6.68
CA ARG A 204 0.56 10.94 -7.98
C ARG A 204 -0.96 10.89 -7.93
#